data_AF-A0A847QSJ7-F1
#
_entry.id   AF-A0A847QSJ7-F1
#
_cell.length_a   1.000
_cell.length_b   1.000
_cell.length_c   1.000
_cell.angle_alpha   90.00
_cell.angle_beta   90.00
_cell.angle_gamma   90.00
#
_symmetry.space_group_name_H-M   'P 1'
#
loop_
_entity.id
_entity.type
_entity.pdbx_description
1 polymer ?
#
loop_
_entity_poly.entity_id
_entity_poly.type
_entity_poly.pdbx_seq_one_letter_code
_entity_poly.pdbx_strand_id
1 'polypeptide(L)'
;MLQWVLFVLTVLALGLLMIRKPLWLVPLLAIAVALEISSTWYPDLGRVGDLLGIVSLTRLTSVALILAAFFRLFYIKELRQKFRAILKDPLTLILLIYIILGAASMLYSADLSKTLAETIRLLVLFAVFLSIALLMDKNKALLPFHAVHLTALALAPLSFYEAFTGNAIWHEEVLVRGTIRVNATFVDPNIFARFLVLAIVANFILQLYTREKSVRILYMGSLAILLAQLALTSSRGGILTLLVILVAALFMLPNKKAVLWVFALGALCAALVLFIRPDIWDRLFSLSAGLAAAAGPVRAYLWQAALAIFADHPVLGTGLGTFQTVFLNDYAHL
;
A
#
# COMPACT_ATOMS: atom_id res chain seq x y z
N MET A 1 25.61 -12.84 -10.90
CA MET A 1 25.43 -14.25 -10.47
C MET A 1 24.49 -14.38 -9.27
N LEU A 2 24.71 -13.69 -8.15
CA LEU A 2 23.86 -13.80 -6.95
C LEU A 2 22.37 -13.48 -7.21
N GLN A 3 22.06 -12.41 -7.95
CA GLN A 3 20.68 -12.04 -8.28
C GLN A 3 19.93 -13.14 -9.06
N TRP A 4 20.60 -13.80 -10.01
CA TRP A 4 20.01 -14.93 -10.76
C TRP A 4 19.73 -16.13 -9.84
N VAL A 5 20.64 -16.43 -8.90
CA VAL A 5 20.43 -17.50 -7.91
C VAL A 5 19.21 -17.17 -7.03
N LEU A 6 19.14 -15.94 -6.50
CA LEU A 6 18.00 -15.49 -5.68
C LEU A 6 16.68 -15.53 -6.47
N PHE A 7 16.71 -15.13 -7.74
CA PHE A 7 15.55 -15.18 -8.63
C PHE A 7 15.04 -16.62 -8.80
N VAL A 8 15.93 -17.56 -9.19
CA VAL A 8 15.57 -18.97 -9.38
C VAL A 8 15.05 -19.59 -8.09
N LEU A 9 15.70 -19.34 -6.95
CA LEU A 9 15.25 -19.84 -5.65
C LEU A 9 13.87 -19.27 -5.28
N THR A 10 13.62 -17.99 -5.53
CA THR A 10 12.32 -17.37 -5.28
C THR A 10 11.23 -18.01 -6.14
N VAL A 11 11.48 -18.18 -7.44
CA VAL A 11 10.52 -18.80 -8.38
C VAL A 11 10.22 -20.25 -7.97
N LEU A 12 11.23 -21.04 -7.62
CA LEU A 12 11.05 -22.42 -7.17
C LEU A 12 10.26 -22.49 -5.86
N ALA A 13 10.57 -21.62 -4.89
CA ALA A 13 9.86 -21.56 -3.61
C ALA A 13 8.39 -21.17 -3.80
N LEU A 14 8.12 -20.14 -4.60
CA LEU A 14 6.75 -19.72 -4.93
C LEU A 14 5.99 -20.78 -5.72
N GLY A 15 6.65 -21.48 -6.65
CA GLY A 15 6.07 -22.60 -7.39
C GLY A 15 5.67 -23.75 -6.47
N LEU A 16 6.55 -24.14 -5.54
CA LEU A 16 6.24 -25.15 -4.54
C LEU A 16 5.07 -24.71 -3.64
N LEU A 17 5.07 -23.46 -3.18
CA LEU A 17 4.03 -22.90 -2.32
C LEU A 17 2.68 -22.84 -3.05
N MET A 18 2.67 -22.40 -4.31
CA MET A 18 1.51 -22.38 -5.19
C MET A 18 0.89 -23.76 -5.35
N ILE A 19 1.68 -24.83 -5.44
CA ILE A 19 1.18 -26.20 -5.61
C ILE A 19 0.72 -26.79 -4.27
N ARG A 20 1.57 -26.73 -3.24
CA ARG A 20 1.35 -27.44 -1.97
C ARG A 20 0.41 -26.70 -1.02
N LYS A 21 0.55 -25.38 -0.89
CA LYS A 21 -0.10 -24.57 0.16
C LYS A 21 -0.43 -23.15 -0.34
N PRO A 22 -1.32 -23.00 -1.34
CA PRO A 22 -1.57 -21.73 -2.04
C PRO A 22 -2.11 -20.62 -1.14
N LEU A 23 -2.82 -20.96 -0.06
CA LEU A 23 -3.35 -19.98 0.89
C LEU A 23 -2.25 -19.11 1.52
N TRP A 24 -1.04 -19.66 1.69
CA TRP A 24 0.09 -18.94 2.27
C TRP A 24 0.69 -17.88 1.33
N LEU A 25 0.32 -17.88 0.04
CA LEU A 25 0.70 -16.80 -0.86
C LEU A 25 0.05 -15.46 -0.47
N VAL A 26 -1.08 -15.48 0.24
CA VAL A 26 -1.76 -14.24 0.67
C VAL A 26 -1.00 -13.51 1.79
N PRO A 27 -0.66 -14.12 2.94
CA PRO A 27 0.19 -13.46 3.92
C PRO A 27 1.60 -13.19 3.38
N LEU A 28 2.12 -14.05 2.49
CA LEU A 28 3.39 -13.77 1.82
C LEU A 28 3.31 -12.50 0.96
N LEU A 29 2.19 -12.25 0.27
CA LEU A 29 2.00 -11.02 -0.48
C LEU A 29 2.03 -9.79 0.43
N ALA A 30 1.41 -9.88 1.62
CA ALA A 30 1.47 -8.80 2.61
C ALA A 30 2.91 -8.51 3.09
N ILE A 31 3.71 -9.56 3.30
CA ILE A 31 5.14 -9.45 3.63
C ILE A 31 5.91 -8.84 2.45
N ALA A 32 5.66 -9.35 1.24
CA ALA A 32 6.35 -8.94 0.02
C ALA A 32 6.14 -7.45 -0.30
N VAL A 33 4.91 -6.95 -0.12
CA VAL A 33 4.57 -5.53 -0.28
C VAL A 33 5.42 -4.65 0.64
N ALA A 34 5.74 -5.14 1.84
CA ALA A 34 6.59 -4.41 2.77
C ALA A 34 8.07 -4.40 2.37
N LEU A 35 8.50 -5.37 1.57
CA LEU A 35 9.87 -5.54 1.11
C LEU A 35 10.03 -5.01 -0.32
N GLU A 36 9.65 -3.75 -0.54
CA GLU A 36 9.79 -3.12 -1.86
C GLU A 36 11.26 -3.07 -2.31
N ILE A 37 12.21 -3.06 -1.35
CA ILE A 37 13.66 -3.19 -1.57
C ILE A 37 14.04 -4.44 -2.35
N SER A 38 13.17 -5.45 -2.38
CA SER A 38 13.34 -6.66 -3.18
C SER A 38 13.44 -6.40 -4.68
N SER A 39 13.04 -5.22 -5.15
CA SER A 39 13.31 -4.77 -6.52
C SER A 39 14.80 -4.76 -6.88
N THR A 40 15.70 -4.66 -5.89
CA THR A 40 17.16 -4.69 -6.10
C THR A 40 17.75 -6.11 -6.07
N TRP A 41 16.99 -7.11 -5.63
CA TRP A 41 17.48 -8.48 -5.41
C TRP A 41 17.51 -9.32 -6.69
N TYR A 42 16.74 -8.91 -7.69
CA TYR A 42 16.51 -9.68 -8.91
C TYR A 42 17.24 -9.07 -10.11
N PRO A 43 17.62 -9.90 -11.09
CA PRO A 43 18.31 -9.40 -12.27
C PRO A 43 17.34 -8.62 -13.16
N ASP A 44 17.89 -7.68 -13.92
CA ASP A 44 17.15 -7.10 -15.03
C ASP A 44 16.88 -8.18 -16.09
N LEU A 45 15.61 -8.33 -16.45
CA LEU A 45 15.15 -9.31 -17.44
C LEU A 45 15.13 -8.72 -18.87
N GLY A 46 15.68 -7.51 -19.06
CA GLY A 46 15.75 -6.83 -20.35
C GLY A 46 14.36 -6.60 -20.93
N ARG A 47 14.13 -7.01 -22.18
CA ARG A 47 12.83 -6.86 -22.86
C ARG A 47 11.64 -7.49 -22.11
N VAL A 48 11.89 -8.56 -21.35
CA VAL A 48 10.86 -9.18 -20.50
C VAL A 48 10.58 -8.31 -19.27
N GLY A 49 11.62 -7.65 -18.75
CA GLY A 49 11.52 -6.64 -17.69
C GLY A 49 10.79 -5.38 -18.15
N ASP A 50 10.99 -4.94 -19.39
CA ASP A 50 10.25 -3.80 -19.96
C ASP A 50 8.74 -4.06 -20.03
N LEU A 51 8.35 -5.31 -20.30
CA LEU A 51 6.94 -5.74 -20.35
C LEU A 51 6.34 -6.00 -18.96
N LEU A 52 7.10 -6.65 -18.06
CA LEU A 52 6.63 -7.03 -16.72
C LEU A 52 6.85 -5.92 -15.69
N GLY A 53 7.51 -4.83 -16.07
CA GLY A 53 8.09 -3.79 -15.22
C GLY A 53 9.08 -4.34 -14.18
N ILE A 54 9.39 -3.52 -13.18
CA ILE A 54 10.37 -3.82 -12.13
C ILE A 54 10.06 -5.16 -11.46
N VAL A 55 10.98 -6.13 -11.58
CA VAL A 55 10.85 -7.45 -10.93
C VAL A 55 11.03 -7.27 -9.43
N SER A 56 10.02 -7.65 -8.66
CA SER A 56 10.06 -7.59 -7.20
C SER A 56 9.35 -8.80 -6.58
N LEU A 57 9.61 -9.05 -5.30
CA LEU A 57 8.98 -10.16 -4.58
C LEU A 57 7.46 -10.02 -4.59
N THR A 58 6.95 -8.79 -4.53
CA THR A 58 5.52 -8.48 -4.63
C THR A 58 4.95 -8.96 -5.96
N ARG A 59 5.57 -8.59 -7.08
CA ARG A 59 5.06 -8.99 -8.42
C ARG A 59 5.14 -10.49 -8.62
N LEU A 60 6.25 -11.11 -8.24
CA LEU A 60 6.42 -12.57 -8.31
C LEU A 60 5.36 -13.30 -7.48
N THR A 61 5.09 -12.82 -6.26
CA THR A 61 4.07 -13.39 -5.37
C THR A 61 2.66 -13.17 -5.93
N SER A 62 2.37 -11.99 -6.49
CA SER A 62 1.09 -11.72 -7.17
C SER A 62 0.84 -12.66 -8.35
N VAL A 63 1.86 -12.90 -9.20
CA VAL A 63 1.75 -13.84 -10.32
C VAL A 63 1.53 -15.26 -9.81
N ALA A 64 2.33 -15.72 -8.84
CA ALA A 64 2.14 -17.03 -8.24
C ALA A 64 0.74 -17.21 -7.63
N LEU A 65 0.21 -16.16 -6.98
CA LEU A 65 -1.14 -16.15 -6.40
C LEU A 65 -2.23 -16.25 -7.47
N ILE A 66 -2.11 -15.49 -8.56
CA ILE A 66 -3.05 -15.52 -9.69
C ILE A 66 -3.04 -16.90 -10.34
N LEU A 67 -1.87 -17.44 -10.66
CA LEU A 67 -1.74 -18.78 -11.26
C LEU A 67 -2.27 -19.86 -10.31
N ALA A 68 -2.01 -19.74 -9.00
CA ALA A 68 -2.52 -20.67 -7.99
C ALA A 68 -4.05 -20.74 -7.98
N ALA A 69 -4.72 -19.58 -8.07
CA ALA A 69 -6.18 -19.50 -8.12
C ALA A 69 -6.72 -19.99 -9.46
N PHE A 70 -6.12 -19.53 -10.57
CA PHE A 70 -6.53 -19.85 -11.93
C PHE A 70 -6.52 -21.36 -12.20
N PHE A 71 -5.40 -22.05 -11.96
CA PHE A 71 -5.31 -23.49 -12.22
C PHE A 71 -6.32 -24.29 -11.39
N ARG A 72 -6.59 -23.87 -10.15
CA ARG A 72 -7.54 -24.56 -9.27
C ARG A 72 -8.99 -24.41 -9.70
N LEU A 73 -9.35 -23.36 -10.45
CA LEU A 73 -10.70 -23.24 -11.00
C LEU A 73 -11.04 -24.38 -11.98
N PHE A 74 -10.04 -24.98 -12.64
CA PHE A 74 -10.27 -26.11 -13.54
C PHE A 74 -10.57 -27.41 -12.79
N TYR A 75 -9.91 -27.65 -11.65
CA TYR A 75 -9.98 -28.93 -10.94
C TYR A 75 -10.97 -28.94 -9.77
N ILE A 76 -11.25 -27.80 -9.14
CA ILE A 76 -12.05 -27.73 -7.90
C ILE A 76 -13.44 -27.14 -8.18
N LYS A 77 -14.49 -27.93 -8.00
CA LYS A 77 -15.88 -27.53 -8.30
C LYS A 77 -16.40 -26.47 -7.32
N GLU A 78 -16.06 -26.61 -6.05
CA GLU A 78 -16.42 -25.69 -4.97
C GLU A 78 -15.84 -24.30 -5.24
N LEU A 79 -14.62 -24.24 -5.79
CA LEU A 79 -13.96 -22.98 -6.12
C LEU A 79 -14.65 -22.26 -7.29
N ARG A 80 -15.18 -23.01 -8.27
CA ARG A 80 -16.00 -22.44 -9.36
C ARG A 80 -17.32 -21.87 -8.86
N GLN A 81 -17.95 -22.52 -7.89
CA GLN A 81 -19.16 -21.99 -7.25
C GLN A 81 -18.86 -20.71 -6.48
N LYS A 82 -17.78 -20.72 -5.68
CA LYS A 82 -17.29 -19.54 -4.96
C LYS A 82 -16.95 -18.39 -5.91
N PHE A 83 -16.30 -18.67 -7.04
CA PHE A 83 -15.98 -17.69 -8.08
C PHE A 83 -17.23 -17.02 -8.64
N ARG A 84 -18.26 -17.79 -9.02
CA ARG A 84 -19.53 -17.24 -9.49
C ARG A 84 -20.22 -16.38 -8.43
N ALA A 85 -20.10 -16.72 -7.16
CA ALA A 85 -20.63 -15.91 -6.07
C ALA A 85 -19.85 -14.58 -5.92
N ILE A 86 -18.52 -14.63 -5.95
CA ILE A 86 -17.66 -13.44 -5.88
C ILE A 86 -17.94 -12.49 -7.05
N LEU A 87 -18.14 -12.99 -8.27
CA LEU A 87 -18.45 -12.15 -9.45
C LEU A 87 -19.81 -11.44 -9.35
N LYS A 88 -20.74 -11.95 -8.54
CA LYS A 88 -22.05 -11.32 -8.29
C LYS A 88 -22.02 -10.33 -7.13
N ASP A 89 -20.92 -10.27 -6.39
CA ASP A 89 -20.78 -9.35 -5.27
C ASP A 89 -20.79 -7.89 -5.78
N PRO A 90 -21.55 -6.98 -5.15
CA PRO A 90 -21.65 -5.58 -5.59
C PRO A 90 -20.29 -4.88 -5.71
N LEU A 91 -19.34 -5.17 -4.81
CA LEU A 91 -18.00 -4.58 -4.87
C LEU A 91 -17.24 -5.06 -6.11
N THR A 92 -17.30 -6.36 -6.40
CA THR A 92 -16.68 -6.93 -7.61
C THR A 92 -17.26 -6.33 -8.88
N LEU A 93 -18.58 -6.13 -8.92
CA LEU A 93 -19.26 -5.51 -10.06
C LEU A 93 -18.83 -4.05 -10.26
N ILE A 94 -18.77 -3.26 -9.20
CA ILE A 94 -18.31 -1.85 -9.27
C ILE A 94 -16.87 -1.77 -9.77
N LEU A 95 -15.98 -2.62 -9.24
CA LEU A 95 -14.58 -2.67 -9.69
C LEU A 95 -14.48 -3.10 -11.17
N LEU A 96 -15.28 -4.08 -11.59
CA LEU A 96 -15.31 -4.52 -12.98
C LEU A 96 -15.82 -3.42 -13.92
N ILE A 97 -16.88 -2.70 -13.52
CA ILE A 97 -17.40 -1.55 -14.28
C ILE A 97 -16.31 -0.48 -14.40
N TYR A 98 -15.61 -0.15 -13.31
CA TYR A 98 -14.53 0.83 -13.34
C TYR A 98 -13.42 0.43 -14.33
N ILE A 99 -13.04 -0.84 -14.37
CA ILE A 99 -12.03 -1.36 -15.31
C ILE A 99 -12.55 -1.33 -16.76
N ILE A 100 -13.82 -1.70 -16.99
CA ILE A 100 -14.44 -1.64 -18.31
C ILE A 100 -14.49 -0.21 -18.83
N LEU A 101 -14.87 0.76 -17.98
CA LEU A 101 -14.85 2.17 -18.34
C LEU A 101 -13.42 2.67 -18.63
N GLY A 102 -12.44 2.25 -17.81
CA GLY A 102 -11.03 2.51 -18.06
C GLY A 102 -10.55 1.95 -19.41
N ALA A 103 -10.95 0.74 -19.76
CA ALA A 103 -10.64 0.14 -21.06
C ALA A 103 -11.35 0.84 -22.22
N ALA A 104 -12.63 1.20 -22.05
CA ALA A 104 -13.40 1.94 -23.04
C ALA A 104 -12.79 3.33 -23.32
N SER A 105 -12.11 3.92 -22.32
CA SER A 105 -11.41 5.19 -22.49
C SER A 105 -10.26 5.17 -23.51
N MET A 106 -9.83 3.98 -23.96
CA MET A 106 -8.88 3.83 -25.07
C MET A 106 -9.41 4.42 -26.39
N LEU A 107 -10.73 4.50 -26.58
CA LEU A 107 -11.36 5.02 -27.80
C LEU A 107 -11.10 6.52 -28.02
N TYR A 108 -10.81 7.26 -26.96
CA TYR A 108 -10.61 8.72 -26.98
C TYR A 108 -9.36 9.13 -26.18
N SER A 109 -8.44 8.19 -25.91
CA SER A 109 -7.28 8.43 -25.08
C SER A 109 -6.26 9.36 -25.76
N ALA A 110 -5.75 10.31 -24.99
CA ALA A 110 -4.64 11.17 -25.38
C ALA A 110 -3.29 10.40 -25.48
N ASP A 111 -3.18 9.26 -24.80
CA ASP A 111 -2.01 8.38 -24.84
C ASP A 111 -2.43 6.91 -24.70
N LEU A 112 -2.59 6.26 -25.84
CA LEU A 112 -3.05 4.88 -25.91
C LEU A 112 -2.13 3.91 -25.15
N SER A 113 -0.81 4.17 -25.17
CA SER A 113 0.18 3.30 -24.51
C SER A 113 0.02 3.38 -22.99
N LYS A 114 -0.16 4.58 -22.44
CA LYS A 114 -0.39 4.78 -21.00
C LYS A 114 -1.73 4.22 -20.56
N THR A 115 -2.79 4.44 -21.34
CA THR A 115 -4.11 3.87 -21.04
C THR A 115 -4.11 2.35 -21.06
N LEU A 116 -3.45 1.73 -22.04
CA LEU A 116 -3.31 0.28 -22.07
C LEU A 116 -2.53 -0.24 -20.85
N ALA A 117 -1.40 0.39 -20.52
CA ALA A 117 -0.59 0.00 -19.36
C ALA A 117 -1.38 0.09 -18.04
N GLU A 118 -2.13 1.17 -17.83
CA GLU A 118 -2.95 1.35 -16.63
C GLU A 118 -4.14 0.39 -16.57
N THR A 119 -4.80 0.12 -17.69
CA THR A 119 -5.87 -0.89 -17.77
C THR A 119 -5.31 -2.28 -17.42
N ILE A 120 -4.15 -2.66 -17.95
CA ILE A 120 -3.48 -3.93 -17.59
C ILE A 120 -3.13 -3.95 -16.09
N ARG A 121 -2.59 -2.85 -15.54
CA ARG A 121 -2.29 -2.74 -14.11
C ARG A 121 -3.53 -2.97 -13.25
N LEU A 122 -4.65 -2.35 -13.58
CA LEU A 122 -5.91 -2.54 -12.86
C LEU A 122 -6.45 -3.97 -13.00
N LEU A 123 -6.35 -4.58 -14.19
CA LEU A 123 -6.72 -5.99 -14.40
C LEU A 123 -5.88 -6.94 -13.54
N VAL A 124 -4.58 -6.71 -13.42
CA VAL A 124 -3.69 -7.49 -12.54
C VAL A 124 -4.09 -7.32 -11.07
N LEU A 125 -4.33 -6.09 -10.61
CA LEU A 125 -4.80 -5.84 -9.24
C LEU A 125 -6.16 -6.49 -8.96
N PHE A 126 -7.07 -6.47 -9.93
CA PHE A 126 -8.35 -7.15 -9.85
C PHE A 126 -8.20 -8.68 -9.80
N ALA A 127 -7.28 -9.25 -10.59
CA ALA A 127 -6.96 -10.66 -10.55
C ALA A 127 -6.36 -11.06 -9.19
N VAL A 128 -5.49 -10.23 -8.60
CA VAL A 128 -4.98 -10.42 -7.23
C VAL A 128 -6.13 -10.41 -6.22
N PHE A 129 -7.02 -9.41 -6.28
CA PHE A 129 -8.21 -9.34 -5.43
C PHE A 129 -9.05 -10.62 -5.51
N LEU A 130 -9.41 -11.05 -6.73
CA LEU A 130 -10.17 -12.28 -6.96
C LEU A 130 -9.44 -13.51 -6.42
N SER A 131 -8.13 -13.58 -6.61
CA SER A 131 -7.31 -14.71 -6.16
C SER A 131 -7.26 -14.81 -4.64
N ILE A 132 -7.14 -13.68 -3.94
CA ILE A 132 -7.25 -13.61 -2.48
C ILE A 132 -8.63 -14.08 -2.04
N ALA A 133 -9.70 -13.53 -2.63
CA ALA A 133 -11.08 -13.87 -2.27
C ALA A 133 -11.37 -15.36 -2.49
N LEU A 134 -10.83 -15.96 -3.55
CA LEU A 134 -10.97 -17.38 -3.86
C LEU A 134 -10.21 -18.28 -2.90
N LEU A 135 -8.92 -18.00 -2.67
CA LEU A 135 -8.03 -18.88 -1.92
C LEU A 135 -8.15 -18.73 -0.39
N MET A 136 -8.64 -17.59 0.10
CA MET A 136 -8.78 -17.36 1.54
C MET A 136 -9.92 -18.20 2.15
N ASP A 137 -9.62 -18.77 3.32
CA ASP A 137 -10.57 -19.49 4.16
C ASP A 137 -11.06 -18.57 5.30
N LYS A 138 -12.35 -18.64 5.63
CA LYS A 138 -12.95 -17.90 6.74
C LYS A 138 -12.25 -18.20 8.07
N ASN A 139 -11.82 -19.44 8.28
CA ASN A 139 -11.12 -19.86 9.50
C ASN A 139 -9.71 -19.25 9.63
N LYS A 140 -9.15 -18.75 8.53
CA LYS A 140 -7.79 -18.17 8.47
C LYS A 140 -7.81 -16.70 8.05
N ALA A 141 -8.96 -16.03 8.18
CA ALA A 141 -9.15 -14.65 7.75
C ALA A 141 -8.22 -13.65 8.48
N LEU A 142 -7.74 -14.00 9.69
CA LEU A 142 -6.80 -13.16 10.45
C LEU A 142 -5.34 -13.26 9.97
N LEU A 143 -5.00 -14.24 9.14
CA LEU A 143 -3.62 -14.52 8.74
C LEU A 143 -2.94 -13.35 8.00
N PRO A 144 -3.59 -12.65 7.03
CA PRO A 144 -2.98 -11.48 6.41
C PRO A 144 -2.75 -10.32 7.39
N PHE A 145 -3.63 -10.16 8.38
CA PHE A 145 -3.47 -9.14 9.43
C PHE A 145 -2.26 -9.43 10.30
N HIS A 146 -2.06 -10.69 10.71
CA HIS A 146 -0.84 -11.11 11.39
C HIS A 146 0.41 -10.85 10.55
N ALA A 147 0.36 -11.13 9.24
CA ALA A 147 1.48 -10.88 8.35
C ALA A 147 1.83 -9.38 8.30
N VAL A 148 0.86 -8.50 8.00
CA VAL A 148 1.07 -7.05 7.97
C VAL A 148 1.60 -6.54 9.33
N HIS A 149 0.99 -6.97 10.43
CA HIS A 149 1.35 -6.55 11.78
C HIS A 149 2.78 -6.95 12.16
N LEU A 150 3.11 -8.23 12.02
CA LEU A 150 4.43 -8.76 12.37
C LEU A 150 5.51 -8.19 11.47
N THR A 151 5.24 -8.02 10.17
CA THR A 151 6.21 -7.41 9.26
C THR A 151 6.46 -5.95 9.60
N ALA A 152 5.42 -5.16 9.91
CA ALA A 152 5.62 -3.77 10.32
C ALA A 152 6.40 -3.64 11.63
N LEU A 153 6.25 -4.58 12.58
CA LEU A 153 7.08 -4.63 13.77
C LEU A 153 8.53 -5.05 13.45
N ALA A 154 8.72 -6.00 12.53
CA ALA A 154 10.03 -6.43 12.09
C ALA A 154 10.82 -5.32 11.36
N LEU A 155 10.12 -4.33 10.78
CA LEU A 155 10.74 -3.14 10.17
C LEU A 155 11.12 -2.06 11.21
N ALA A 156 10.66 -2.16 12.45
CA ALA A 156 10.94 -1.14 13.48
C ALA A 156 12.44 -0.90 13.72
N PRO A 157 13.31 -1.92 13.85
CA PRO A 157 14.74 -1.72 14.03
C PRO A 157 15.38 -0.92 12.89
N LEU A 158 14.99 -1.21 11.64
CA LEU A 158 15.47 -0.48 10.45
C LEU A 158 15.01 0.97 10.49
N SER A 159 13.72 1.19 10.77
CA SER A 159 13.14 2.54 10.83
C SER A 159 13.77 3.41 11.93
N PHE A 160 14.10 2.83 13.08
CA PHE A 160 14.76 3.52 14.18
C PHE A 160 16.24 3.76 13.88
N TYR A 161 16.92 2.81 13.25
CA TYR A 161 18.28 3.02 12.76
C TYR A 161 18.36 4.23 11.83
N GLU A 162 17.48 4.33 10.83
CA GLU A 162 17.42 5.48 9.91
C GLU A 162 17.14 6.78 10.67
N ALA A 163 16.22 6.75 11.64
CA ALA A 163 15.87 7.93 12.44
C ALA A 163 17.03 8.47 13.30
N PHE A 164 17.80 7.57 13.93
CA PHE A 164 18.86 7.95 14.87
C PHE A 164 20.19 8.22 14.21
N THR A 165 20.52 7.51 13.12
CA THR A 165 21.80 7.67 12.43
C THR A 165 21.74 8.71 11.32
N GLY A 166 20.57 8.96 10.76
CA GLY A 166 20.41 9.78 9.56
C GLY A 166 20.78 9.06 8.26
N ASN A 167 21.20 7.80 8.33
CA ASN A 167 21.58 7.01 7.17
C ASN A 167 20.38 6.21 6.67
N ALA A 168 19.95 6.47 5.44
CA ALA A 168 18.92 5.68 4.78
C ALA A 168 19.49 4.30 4.41
N ILE A 169 18.71 3.24 4.63
CA ILE A 169 19.10 1.88 4.22
C ILE A 169 18.89 1.69 2.72
N TRP A 170 17.93 2.41 2.14
CA TRP A 170 17.58 2.34 0.74
C TRP A 170 17.02 3.69 0.23
N HIS A 171 17.45 4.09 -0.97
CA HIS A 171 17.19 5.39 -1.60
C HIS A 171 17.61 6.60 -0.73
N GLU A 172 18.83 7.10 -0.93
CA GLU A 172 19.41 8.22 -0.16
C GLU A 172 18.68 9.57 -0.38
N GLU A 173 17.86 9.70 -1.43
CA GLU A 173 17.11 10.92 -1.78
C GLU A 173 15.98 11.30 -0.81
N VAL A 174 15.87 10.61 0.32
CA VAL A 174 14.87 10.90 1.37
C VAL A 174 15.19 12.20 2.16
N LEU A 175 16.32 12.84 1.87
CA LEU A 175 16.71 14.18 2.34
C LEU A 175 15.92 15.31 1.66
N VAL A 176 14.60 15.40 1.91
CA VAL A 176 13.82 16.57 1.49
C VAL A 176 13.97 17.69 2.53
N ARG A 177 14.81 18.69 2.22
CA ARG A 177 15.01 19.94 2.99
C ARG A 177 15.62 19.76 4.39
N GLY A 178 16.69 18.97 4.52
CA GLY A 178 17.44 18.86 5.78
C GLY A 178 16.75 18.06 6.89
N THR A 179 15.54 17.54 6.66
CA THR A 179 14.85 16.63 7.60
C THR A 179 15.02 15.19 7.14
N ILE A 180 15.72 14.37 7.91
CA ILE A 180 15.79 12.91 7.71
C ILE A 180 14.37 12.35 7.91
N ARG A 181 13.82 11.72 6.87
CA ARG A 181 12.56 10.95 6.94
C ARG A 181 12.90 9.47 6.82
N VAL A 182 12.04 8.64 7.38
CA VAL A 182 12.27 7.19 7.46
C VAL A 182 11.37 6.46 6.46
N ASN A 183 11.94 5.56 5.67
CA ASN A 183 11.25 4.75 4.66
C ASN A 183 11.52 3.24 4.82
N ALA A 184 12.49 2.85 5.64
CA ALA A 184 12.89 1.46 5.84
C ALA A 184 13.11 0.74 4.50
N THR A 185 12.26 -0.23 4.17
CA THR A 185 12.34 -1.05 2.96
C THR A 185 11.43 -0.56 1.83
N PHE A 186 10.91 0.67 1.90
CA PHE A 186 10.06 1.31 0.90
C PHE A 186 10.80 2.39 0.11
N VAL A 187 10.35 2.67 -1.12
CA VAL A 187 10.98 3.72 -1.95
C VAL A 187 10.76 5.12 -1.40
N ASP A 188 9.61 5.37 -0.76
CA ASP A 188 9.26 6.69 -0.20
C ASP A 188 8.61 6.57 1.19
N PRO A 189 8.90 7.48 2.13
CA PRO A 189 8.31 7.47 3.46
C PRO A 189 6.78 7.54 3.49
N ASN A 190 6.11 8.10 2.47
CA ASN A 190 4.64 8.10 2.43
C ASN A 190 4.08 6.72 2.08
N ILE A 191 4.80 5.91 1.29
CA ILE A 191 4.42 4.52 1.03
C ILE A 191 4.57 3.71 2.31
N PHE A 192 5.69 3.88 3.02
CA PHE A 192 5.88 3.25 4.33
C PHE A 192 4.78 3.65 5.33
N ALA A 193 4.43 4.94 5.40
CA ALA A 193 3.35 5.44 6.24
C ALA A 193 2.00 4.77 5.93
N ARG A 194 1.67 4.57 4.65
CA ARG A 194 0.43 3.85 4.26
C ARG A 194 0.45 2.41 4.77
N PHE A 195 1.59 1.72 4.67
CA PHE A 195 1.72 0.36 5.20
C PHE A 195 1.61 0.32 6.73
N LEU A 196 2.22 1.28 7.44
CA LEU A 196 2.10 1.40 8.90
C LEU A 196 0.65 1.66 9.33
N VAL A 197 -0.11 2.47 8.60
CA VAL A 197 -1.54 2.65 8.87
C VAL A 197 -2.30 1.32 8.74
N LEU A 198 -2.01 0.50 7.73
CA LEU A 198 -2.59 -0.84 7.61
C LEU A 198 -2.18 -1.74 8.79
N ALA A 199 -0.93 -1.67 9.24
CA ALA A 199 -0.44 -2.43 10.39
C ALA A 199 -1.09 -1.98 11.71
N ILE A 200 -1.36 -0.69 11.88
CA ILE A 200 -2.09 -0.14 13.02
C ILE A 200 -3.55 -0.66 13.00
N VAL A 201 -4.20 -0.66 11.84
CA VAL A 201 -5.53 -1.27 11.68
C VAL A 201 -5.51 -2.77 11.98
N ALA A 202 -4.49 -3.49 11.48
CA ALA A 202 -4.29 -4.90 11.79
C ALA A 202 -4.11 -5.13 13.29
N ASN A 203 -3.33 -4.29 13.98
CA ASN A 203 -3.18 -4.33 15.43
C ASN A 203 -4.53 -4.25 16.15
N PHE A 204 -5.41 -3.32 15.73
CA PHE A 204 -6.76 -3.22 16.30
C PHE A 204 -7.59 -4.47 16.09
N ILE A 205 -7.64 -4.95 14.85
CA ILE A 205 -8.42 -6.14 14.53
C ILE A 205 -7.93 -7.32 15.38
N LEU A 206 -6.62 -7.57 15.41
CA LEU A 206 -6.04 -8.67 16.18
C LEU A 206 -6.30 -8.53 17.69
N GLN A 207 -6.24 -7.31 18.23
CA GLN A 207 -6.55 -7.04 19.63
C GLN A 207 -8.01 -7.34 19.97
N LEU A 208 -8.97 -7.03 19.07
CA LEU A 208 -10.40 -7.32 19.27
C LEU A 208 -10.68 -8.83 19.37
N TYR A 209 -9.97 -9.65 18.61
CA TYR A 209 -10.11 -11.11 18.63
C TYR A 209 -9.28 -11.79 19.74
N THR A 210 -8.42 -11.05 20.44
CA THR A 210 -7.60 -11.58 21.55
C THR A 210 -8.36 -11.48 22.87
N ARG A 211 -8.50 -12.59 23.62
CA ARG A 211 -9.15 -12.61 24.95
C ARG A 211 -8.16 -12.48 26.12
N GLU A 212 -6.94 -12.97 25.94
CA GLU A 212 -5.92 -13.01 26.99
C GLU A 212 -5.39 -11.61 27.31
N LYS A 213 -5.37 -11.23 28.60
CA LYS A 213 -4.98 -9.87 29.04
C LYS A 213 -3.50 -9.57 28.79
N SER A 214 -2.61 -10.54 29.03
CA SER A 214 -1.16 -10.46 28.76
C SER A 214 -0.89 -10.14 27.28
N VAL A 215 -1.52 -10.88 26.37
CA VAL A 215 -1.37 -10.69 24.92
C VAL A 215 -1.96 -9.34 24.48
N ARG A 216 -3.04 -8.87 25.12
CA ARG A 216 -3.55 -7.51 24.87
C ARG A 216 -2.55 -6.42 25.27
N ILE A 217 -1.80 -6.60 26.35
CA ILE A 217 -0.73 -5.67 26.75
C ILE A 217 0.38 -5.67 25.68
N LEU A 218 0.73 -6.83 25.14
CA LEU A 218 1.69 -6.92 24.04
C LEU A 218 1.23 -6.11 22.82
N TYR A 219 -0.04 -6.24 22.41
CA TYR A 219 -0.59 -5.43 21.31
C TYR A 219 -0.62 -3.92 21.61
N MET A 220 -0.72 -3.52 22.88
CA MET A 220 -0.59 -2.11 23.25
C MET A 220 0.86 -1.61 23.08
N GLY A 221 1.83 -2.42 23.47
CA GLY A 221 3.25 -2.14 23.23
C GLY A 221 3.58 -2.09 21.73
N SER A 222 3.09 -3.07 20.96
CA SER A 222 3.21 -3.08 19.50
C SER A 222 2.61 -1.84 18.86
N LEU A 223 1.43 -1.39 19.32
CA LEU A 223 0.80 -0.17 18.82
C LEU A 223 1.68 1.07 19.04
N ALA A 224 2.29 1.21 20.21
CA ALA A 224 3.19 2.33 20.49
C ALA A 224 4.38 2.34 19.52
N ILE A 225 4.96 1.17 19.23
CA ILE A 225 6.04 1.02 18.25
C ILE A 225 5.57 1.43 16.85
N LEU A 226 4.40 0.94 16.40
CA LEU A 226 3.84 1.27 15.09
C LEU A 226 3.53 2.78 14.93
N LEU A 227 3.01 3.42 15.99
CA LEU A 227 2.73 4.85 16.01
C LEU A 227 4.03 5.68 15.98
N ALA A 228 5.07 5.25 16.71
CA ALA A 228 6.38 5.88 16.66
C ALA A 228 6.99 5.81 15.25
N GLN A 229 6.96 4.64 14.60
CA GLN A 229 7.39 4.50 13.21
C GLN A 229 6.61 5.44 12.27
N LEU A 230 5.29 5.53 12.43
CA LEU A 230 4.45 6.39 11.59
C LEU A 230 4.83 7.86 11.73
N ALA A 231 5.09 8.31 12.96
CA ALA A 231 5.52 9.68 13.21
C ALA A 231 6.90 9.97 12.56
N LEU A 232 7.84 9.02 12.62
CA LEU A 232 9.18 9.14 12.02
C LEU A 232 9.17 9.22 10.49
N THR A 233 8.11 8.73 9.81
CA THR A 233 7.95 8.93 8.36
C THR A 233 7.74 10.41 7.97
N SER A 234 7.32 11.24 8.93
CA SER A 234 6.88 12.62 8.71
C SER A 234 5.81 12.74 7.59
N SER A 235 5.00 11.69 7.39
CA SER A 235 3.95 11.67 6.37
C SER A 235 2.64 12.26 6.90
N ARG A 236 2.39 13.53 6.56
CA ARG A 236 1.12 14.23 6.88
C ARG A 236 -0.11 13.46 6.35
N GLY A 237 -0.01 12.88 5.17
CA GLY A 237 -1.07 12.06 4.57
C GLY A 237 -1.33 10.76 5.34
N GLY A 238 -0.27 10.12 5.87
CA GLY A 238 -0.40 8.95 6.73
C GLY A 238 -1.11 9.26 8.05
N ILE A 239 -0.70 10.34 8.72
CA ILE A 239 -1.33 10.81 9.96
C ILE A 239 -2.81 11.18 9.74
N LEU A 240 -3.11 11.94 8.68
CA LEU A 240 -4.48 12.31 8.34
C LEU A 240 -5.34 11.09 8.02
N THR A 241 -4.80 10.12 7.29
CA THR A 241 -5.51 8.87 6.98
C THR A 241 -5.83 8.09 8.26
N LEU A 242 -4.86 7.97 9.18
CA LEU A 242 -5.10 7.34 10.48
C LEU A 242 -6.18 8.09 11.26
N LEU A 243 -6.13 9.43 11.30
CA LEU A 243 -7.13 10.25 11.98
C LEU A 243 -8.54 9.96 11.45
N VAL A 244 -8.71 9.96 10.12
CA VAL A 244 -10.00 9.66 9.47
C VAL A 244 -10.49 8.26 9.83
N ILE A 245 -9.60 7.26 9.81
CA ILE A 245 -9.94 5.88 10.19
C ILE A 245 -10.40 5.80 11.64
N LEU A 246 -9.70 6.48 12.57
CA LEU A 246 -10.07 6.48 13.98
C LEU A 246 -11.38 7.22 14.23
N VAL A 247 -11.62 8.34 13.56
CA VAL A 247 -12.91 9.05 13.62
C VAL A 247 -14.03 8.14 13.11
N ALA A 248 -13.87 7.51 11.94
CA ALA A 248 -14.85 6.56 11.42
C ALA A 248 -15.09 5.39 12.39
N ALA A 249 -14.03 4.86 12.99
CA ALA A 249 -14.10 3.78 13.98
C ALA A 249 -14.86 4.19 15.26
N LEU A 250 -14.83 5.46 15.69
CA LEU A 250 -15.63 5.94 16.83
C LEU A 250 -17.15 5.83 16.58
N PHE A 251 -17.57 5.98 15.32
CA PHE A 251 -18.97 5.86 14.92
C PHE A 251 -19.37 4.42 14.64
N MET A 252 -18.47 3.61 14.07
CA MET A 252 -18.77 2.25 13.63
C MET A 252 -18.59 1.18 14.71
N LEU A 253 -17.66 1.38 15.66
CA LEU A 253 -17.35 0.37 16.67
C LEU A 253 -18.14 0.60 17.97
N PRO A 254 -18.68 -0.46 18.59
CA PRO A 254 -19.40 -0.34 19.86
C PRO A 254 -18.47 0.05 21.03
N ASN A 255 -17.18 -0.31 20.96
CA ASN A 255 -16.22 -0.02 22.02
C ASN A 255 -15.42 1.26 21.76
N LYS A 256 -16.02 2.40 22.09
CA LYS A 256 -15.39 3.73 21.92
C LYS A 256 -14.14 3.94 22.76
N LYS A 257 -14.01 3.27 23.92
CA LYS A 257 -12.85 3.39 24.81
C LYS A 257 -11.57 2.96 24.13
N ALA A 258 -11.61 1.86 23.36
CA ALA A 258 -10.45 1.38 22.61
C ALA A 258 -9.95 2.46 21.64
N VAL A 259 -10.85 3.09 20.89
CA VAL A 259 -10.49 4.13 19.92
C VAL A 259 -9.92 5.38 20.60
N LEU A 260 -10.50 5.82 21.73
CA LEU A 260 -9.98 6.95 22.51
C LEU A 260 -8.56 6.69 23.06
N TRP A 261 -8.24 5.46 23.46
CA TRP A 261 -6.89 5.10 23.90
C TRP A 261 -5.87 5.25 22.77
N VAL A 262 -6.24 4.93 21.54
CA VAL A 262 -5.38 5.08 20.37
C VAL A 262 -5.13 6.53 20.07
N PHE A 263 -6.17 7.35 20.15
CA PHE A 263 -6.05 8.80 20.03
C PHE A 263 -5.06 9.35 21.06
N ALA A 264 -5.23 8.97 22.33
CA ALA A 264 -4.35 9.40 23.40
C ALA A 264 -2.89 8.94 23.18
N LEU A 265 -2.69 7.67 22.84
CA LEU A 265 -1.37 7.11 22.58
C LEU A 265 -0.72 7.72 21.33
N GLY A 266 -1.49 7.91 20.27
CA GLY A 266 -1.04 8.57 19.04
C GLY A 266 -0.64 10.01 19.29
N ALA A 267 -1.43 10.76 20.06
CA ALA A 267 -1.09 12.12 20.47
C ALA A 267 0.18 12.15 21.33
N LEU A 268 0.34 11.20 22.26
CA LEU A 268 1.54 11.08 23.09
C LEU A 268 2.79 10.76 22.24
N CYS A 269 2.70 9.79 21.32
CA CYS A 269 3.79 9.44 20.41
C CYS A 269 4.14 10.62 19.50
N ALA A 270 3.15 11.35 18.98
CA ALA A 270 3.37 12.54 18.18
C ALA A 270 4.05 13.64 18.99
N ALA A 271 3.60 13.90 20.22
CA ALA A 271 4.23 14.88 21.12
C ALA A 271 5.69 14.50 21.44
N LEU A 272 5.96 13.22 21.70
CA LEU A 272 7.31 12.72 21.97
C LEU A 272 8.22 12.89 20.74
N VAL A 273 7.73 12.54 19.55
CA VAL A 273 8.50 12.70 18.31
C VAL A 273 8.76 14.18 18.03
N LEU A 274 7.79 15.07 18.26
CA LEU A 274 7.96 16.51 18.11
C LEU A 274 8.93 17.13 19.11
N PHE A 275 9.01 16.56 20.32
CA PHE A 275 9.99 16.95 21.31
C PHE A 275 11.41 16.52 20.91
N ILE A 276 11.57 15.31 20.35
CA ILE A 276 12.88 14.79 19.92
C ILE A 276 13.33 15.43 18.60
N ARG A 277 12.40 15.73 17.69
CA ARG A 277 12.66 16.22 16.33
C ARG A 277 11.95 17.55 16.07
N PRO A 278 12.49 18.66 16.60
CA PRO A 278 11.90 19.99 16.43
C PRO A 278 11.85 20.43 14.95
N ASP A 279 12.70 19.86 14.09
CA ASP A 279 12.70 20.08 12.63
C ASP A 279 11.38 19.64 11.94
N ILE A 280 10.58 18.81 12.60
CA ILE A 280 9.25 18.40 12.10
C ILE A 280 8.22 19.52 12.30
N TRP A 281 8.47 20.49 13.18
CA TRP A 281 7.55 21.58 13.49
C TRP A 281 7.19 22.37 12.23
N ASP A 282 8.17 22.79 11.43
CA ASP A 282 7.92 23.60 10.23
C ASP A 282 6.97 22.90 9.24
N ARG A 283 7.04 21.56 9.15
CA ARG A 283 6.14 20.77 8.30
C ARG A 283 4.73 20.66 8.88
N LEU A 284 4.58 20.58 10.20
CA LEU A 284 3.27 20.56 10.85
C LEU A 284 2.62 21.94 10.86
N PHE A 285 3.36 23.01 11.16
CA PHE A 285 2.82 24.36 11.20
C PHE A 285 2.53 24.93 9.81
N SER A 286 3.13 24.41 8.73
CA SER A 286 2.67 24.75 7.38
C SER A 286 1.21 24.37 7.08
N LEU A 287 0.55 23.55 7.92
CA LEU A 287 -0.89 23.27 7.84
C LEU A 287 -1.75 24.49 8.21
N SER A 288 -1.27 25.39 9.07
CA SER A 288 -2.03 26.59 9.46
C SER A 288 -2.10 27.65 8.35
N ALA A 289 -1.22 27.55 7.34
CA ALA A 289 -1.19 28.43 6.17
C ALA A 289 -2.17 28.01 5.04
N GLY A 290 -3.02 26.99 5.27
CA GLY A 290 -4.04 26.53 4.33
C GLY A 290 -3.69 25.25 3.55
N LEU A 291 -4.70 24.62 2.92
CA LEU A 291 -4.56 23.32 2.25
C LEU A 291 -3.50 23.30 1.13
N ALA A 292 -3.38 24.38 0.35
CA ALA A 292 -2.39 24.49 -0.72
C ALA A 292 -0.95 24.59 -0.17
N ALA A 293 -0.75 25.38 0.89
CA ALA A 293 0.53 25.48 1.59
C ALA A 293 0.91 24.15 2.29
N ALA A 294 -0.08 23.46 2.86
CA ALA A 294 0.08 22.15 3.49
C ALA A 294 0.44 21.05 2.49
N ALA A 295 -0.14 21.07 1.28
CA ALA A 295 0.17 20.12 0.23
C ALA A 295 1.59 20.32 -0.34
N GLY A 296 2.07 21.57 -0.31
CA GLY A 296 3.31 22.03 -0.94
C GLY A 296 3.08 22.54 -2.37
N PRO A 297 3.94 23.44 -2.88
CA PRO A 297 3.69 24.18 -4.12
C PRO A 297 3.47 23.26 -5.33
N VAL A 298 4.24 22.17 -5.43
CA VAL A 298 4.11 21.20 -6.52
C VAL A 298 2.74 20.49 -6.52
N ARG A 299 2.21 20.10 -5.35
CA ARG A 299 0.91 19.41 -5.31
C ARG A 299 -0.26 20.35 -5.55
N ALA A 300 -0.20 21.55 -4.98
CA ALA A 300 -1.19 22.58 -5.24
C ALA A 300 -1.28 22.87 -6.74
N TYR A 301 -0.13 22.97 -7.40
CA TYR A 301 -0.03 23.14 -8.84
C TYR A 301 -0.63 21.98 -9.63
N LEU A 302 -0.25 20.74 -9.30
CA LEU A 302 -0.82 19.55 -9.96
C LEU A 302 -2.34 19.42 -9.76
N TRP A 303 -2.88 19.87 -8.63
CA TRP A 303 -4.33 19.89 -8.40
C TRP A 303 -5.03 20.95 -9.24
N GLN A 304 -4.45 22.14 -9.38
CA GLN A 304 -4.97 23.18 -10.25
C GLN A 304 -4.99 22.68 -11.71
N ALA A 305 -3.92 22.07 -12.18
CA ALA A 305 -3.87 21.46 -13.50
C ALA A 305 -4.90 20.32 -13.65
N ALA A 306 -5.06 19.46 -12.65
CA ALA A 306 -6.07 18.39 -12.68
C ALA A 306 -7.51 18.93 -12.77
N LEU A 307 -7.81 20.03 -12.07
CA LEU A 307 -9.10 20.69 -12.15
C LEU A 307 -9.34 21.36 -13.51
N ALA A 308 -8.29 21.97 -14.09
CA ALA A 308 -8.37 22.55 -15.44
C ALA A 308 -8.65 21.47 -16.50
N ILE A 309 -7.88 20.37 -16.48
CA ILE A 309 -8.09 19.22 -17.37
C ILE A 309 -9.51 18.64 -17.19
N PHE A 310 -9.99 18.54 -15.95
CA PHE A 310 -11.36 18.07 -15.68
C PHE A 310 -12.42 19.03 -16.24
N ALA A 311 -12.21 20.35 -16.12
CA ALA A 311 -13.13 21.35 -16.64
C ALA A 311 -13.22 21.30 -18.17
N ASP A 312 -12.11 21.05 -18.85
CA ASP A 312 -12.06 20.94 -20.31
C ASP A 312 -12.58 19.58 -20.83
N HIS A 313 -12.46 18.52 -20.02
CA HIS A 313 -12.87 17.15 -20.39
C HIS A 313 -13.78 16.49 -19.33
N PRO A 314 -14.96 17.05 -18.98
CA PRO A 314 -15.73 16.65 -17.78
C PRO A 314 -16.44 15.30 -17.88
N VAL A 315 -16.79 14.85 -19.09
CA VAL A 315 -17.59 13.63 -19.30
C VAL A 315 -16.72 12.43 -19.62
N LEU A 316 -15.97 12.50 -20.72
CA LEU A 316 -15.14 11.38 -21.17
C LEU A 316 -13.76 11.38 -20.50
N GLY A 317 -13.24 12.55 -20.12
CA GLY A 317 -11.85 12.71 -19.74
C GLY A 317 -10.91 12.55 -20.93
N THR A 318 -9.63 12.27 -20.65
CA THR A 318 -8.56 12.19 -21.65
C THR A 318 -7.96 10.79 -21.77
N GLY A 319 -8.64 9.76 -21.24
CA GLY A 319 -8.14 8.39 -21.14
C GLY A 319 -7.58 8.06 -19.75
N LEU A 320 -7.68 6.79 -19.35
CA LEU A 320 -7.09 6.33 -18.09
C LEU A 320 -5.57 6.52 -18.12
N GLY A 321 -4.99 7.07 -17.05
CA GLY A 321 -3.53 7.18 -16.91
C GLY A 321 -2.86 8.28 -17.72
N THR A 322 -3.59 9.12 -18.45
CA THR A 322 -3.02 10.11 -19.38
C THR A 322 -2.74 11.48 -18.75
N PHE A 323 -3.03 11.65 -17.45
CA PHE A 323 -2.85 12.93 -16.74
C PHE A 323 -1.48 13.56 -17.02
N GLN A 324 -0.40 12.79 -16.88
CA GLN A 324 0.96 13.31 -17.09
C GLN A 324 1.18 13.77 -18.53
N THR A 325 0.69 13.02 -19.52
CA THR A 325 0.86 13.35 -20.95
C THR A 325 0.13 14.65 -21.29
N VAL A 326 -1.13 14.76 -20.91
CA VAL A 326 -1.95 15.97 -21.16
C VAL A 326 -1.40 17.16 -20.39
N PHE A 327 -1.03 16.97 -19.12
CA PHE A 327 -0.45 18.01 -18.30
C PHE A 327 0.81 18.60 -18.95
N LEU A 328 1.75 17.77 -19.38
CA LEU A 328 3.01 18.24 -19.96
C LEU A 328 2.84 18.93 -21.31
N ASN A 329 1.86 18.50 -22.11
CA ASN A 329 1.64 19.06 -23.44
C ASN A 329 0.88 20.39 -23.38
N ASP A 330 -0.18 20.44 -22.56
CA ASP A 330 -1.22 21.48 -22.70
C ASP A 330 -1.37 22.36 -21.46
N TYR A 331 -0.91 21.92 -20.27
CA TYR A 331 -1.21 22.60 -18.99
C TYR A 331 0.02 22.93 -18.13
N ALA A 332 1.23 22.64 -18.62
CA ALA A 332 2.49 22.91 -17.90
C ALA A 332 2.82 24.41 -17.73
N HIS A 333 2.01 25.30 -18.33
CA HIS A 333 2.16 26.75 -18.30
C HIS A 333 1.26 27.45 -17.26
N LEU A 334 0.31 26.72 -16.65
CA LEU A 334 -0.50 27.22 -15.53
C LEU A 334 0.39 27.62 -14.35
#